data_AF-A0AAV5KTY1-F1
#
_entry.id   AF-A0AAV5KTY1-F1
#
_cell.length_a   1.000
_cell.length_b   1.000
_cell.length_c   1.000
_cell.angle_alpha   90.00
_cell.angle_beta   90.00
_cell.angle_gamma   90.00
#
_symmetry.space_group_name_H-M   'P 1'
#
loop_
_entity.id
_entity.type
_entity.pdbx_description
1 polymer ?
#
loop_
_entity_poly.entity_id
_entity_poly.type
_entity_poly.pdbx_seq_one_letter_code
_entity_poly.pdbx_strand_id
1 'polypeptide(L)'
;MQDELQALDKTCTWDLVDLPAGKPLVGCKWVYKIKTQSDGSVERYKARLVVKGFTQEYGIDYEETFAPVSCPTSIHSLITFAAAKRWKLFHMDVKNDFLNGIHDLKQFLSHKFEMKNLGVLTYFLGFEVTSSDDGYLLSQTKYASNLISKAGVTDSETGSTPLEPNV
;
A
#
# COMPACT_ATOMS: atom_id res chain seq x y z
N MET A 1 -20.10 2.62 5.80
CA MET A 1 -20.52 1.31 5.27
C MET A 1 -21.42 1.49 4.05
N GLN A 2 -22.47 2.32 4.16
CA GLN A 2 -23.30 2.70 3.00
C GLN A 2 -22.49 3.37 1.88
N ASP A 3 -21.60 4.30 2.22
CA ASP A 3 -20.75 4.98 1.22
C ASP A 3 -19.82 4.02 0.45
N GLU A 4 -19.32 2.97 1.10
CA GLU A 4 -18.45 1.96 0.47
C GLU A 4 -19.26 1.03 -0.45
N LEU A 5 -20.47 0.63 -0.04
CA LEU A 5 -21.40 -0.14 -0.89
C LEU A 5 -21.83 0.67 -2.12
N GLN A 6 -22.21 1.94 -1.95
CA GLN A 6 -22.54 2.82 -3.07
C GLN A 6 -21.37 3.03 -4.02
N ALA A 7 -20.13 3.09 -3.52
CA ALA A 7 -18.96 3.20 -4.37
C ALA A 7 -18.76 1.94 -5.24
N LEU A 8 -18.98 0.74 -4.67
CA LEU A 8 -18.92 -0.53 -5.38
C LEU A 8 -20.04 -0.66 -6.43
N ASP A 9 -21.27 -0.27 -6.07
CA ASP A 9 -22.41 -0.25 -7.01
C ASP A 9 -22.14 0.71 -8.17
N LYS A 10 -21.54 1.89 -7.89
CA LYS A 10 -21.19 2.88 -8.91
C LYS A 10 -20.05 2.42 -9.84
N THR A 11 -19.16 1.56 -9.35
CA THR A 11 -18.02 1.07 -10.13
C THR A 11 -18.32 -0.22 -10.88
N CYS A 12 -19.49 -0.85 -10.66
CA CYS A 12 -19.90 -2.10 -11.31
C CYS A 12 -18.81 -3.19 -11.25
N THR A 13 -18.10 -3.29 -10.12
CA THR A 13 -16.97 -4.22 -9.95
C THR A 13 -17.38 -5.60 -9.45
N TRP A 14 -18.67 -5.85 -9.24
CA TRP A 14 -19.19 -7.10 -8.69
C TRP A 14 -20.61 -7.38 -9.19
N ASP A 15 -20.93 -8.66 -9.31
CA ASP A 15 -22.29 -9.15 -9.62
C ASP A 15 -22.67 -10.23 -8.59
N LEU A 16 -23.93 -10.19 -8.13
CA LEU A 16 -24.47 -11.26 -7.30
C LEU A 16 -24.84 -12.44 -8.21
N VAL A 17 -24.14 -13.56 -8.02
CA VAL A 17 -24.36 -14.80 -8.79
C VAL A 17 -24.71 -15.96 -7.85
N ASP A 18 -25.58 -16.86 -8.32
CA ASP A 18 -25.84 -18.11 -7.62
C ASP A 18 -24.59 -19.00 -7.63
N LEU A 19 -24.45 -19.83 -6.59
CA LEU A 19 -23.34 -20.78 -6.49
C LEU A 19 -23.42 -21.77 -7.66
N PRO A 20 -22.40 -21.85 -8.54
CA PRO A 20 -22.41 -22.79 -9.65
C PRO A 20 -22.51 -24.24 -9.16
N ALA A 21 -23.29 -25.05 -9.87
CA ALA A 21 -23.52 -26.44 -9.49
C ALA A 21 -22.19 -27.21 -9.37
N GLY A 22 -21.98 -27.87 -8.22
CA GLY A 22 -20.80 -28.68 -7.94
C GLY A 22 -19.54 -27.91 -7.54
N LYS A 23 -19.59 -26.58 -7.38
CA LYS A 23 -18.45 -25.80 -6.87
C LYS A 23 -18.53 -25.58 -5.36
N PRO A 24 -17.43 -25.78 -4.61
CA PRO A 24 -17.41 -25.49 -3.17
C PRO A 24 -17.46 -23.98 -2.93
N LEU A 25 -18.26 -23.56 -1.94
CA LEU A 25 -18.30 -22.16 -1.53
C LEU A 25 -17.00 -21.77 -0.81
N VAL A 26 -16.34 -20.73 -1.30
CA VAL A 26 -15.14 -20.21 -0.62
C VAL A 26 -15.56 -19.51 0.68
N GLY A 27 -15.08 -20.03 1.81
CA GLY A 27 -15.40 -19.45 3.11
C GLY A 27 -14.82 -18.04 3.26
N CYS A 28 -15.49 -17.20 4.04
CA CYS A 28 -15.00 -15.86 4.40
C CYS A 28 -14.87 -15.70 5.92
N LYS A 29 -14.14 -14.67 6.35
CA LYS A 29 -14.00 -14.27 7.75
C LYS A 29 -13.89 -12.75 7.86
N TRP A 30 -14.51 -12.19 8.89
CA TRP A 30 -14.31 -10.79 9.24
C TRP A 30 -12.99 -10.58 9.99
N VAL A 31 -12.22 -9.60 9.52
CA VAL A 31 -11.01 -9.10 10.18
C VAL A 31 -11.27 -7.67 10.64
N TYR A 32 -11.22 -7.46 11.95
CA TYR A 32 -11.40 -6.15 12.56
C TYR A 32 -10.06 -5.56 12.96
N LYS A 33 -9.87 -4.27 12.70
CA LYS A 33 -8.70 -3.51 13.12
C LYS A 33 -9.12 -2.13 13.57
N ILE A 34 -8.71 -1.73 14.76
CA ILE A 34 -8.86 -0.37 15.25
C ILE A 34 -7.63 0.41 14.77
N LYS A 35 -7.86 1.53 14.07
CA LYS A 35 -6.83 2.51 13.78
C LYS A 35 -6.86 3.56 14.88
N THR A 36 -5.72 3.79 15.51
CA THR A 36 -5.53 4.82 16.51
C THR A 36 -4.67 5.94 15.96
N GLN A 37 -4.91 7.15 16.45
CA GLN A 37 -4.09 8.32 16.18
C GLN A 37 -2.77 8.24 16.98
N SER A 38 -1.86 9.18 16.74
CA SER A 38 -0.57 9.27 17.46
C SER A 38 -0.73 9.53 18.95
N ASP A 39 -1.85 10.13 19.38
CA ASP A 39 -2.19 10.38 20.79
C ASP A 39 -2.87 9.18 21.48
N GLY A 40 -3.07 8.06 20.76
CA GLY A 40 -3.74 6.86 21.26
C GLY A 40 -5.27 6.88 21.14
N SER A 41 -5.88 7.98 20.71
CA SER A 41 -7.33 8.05 20.48
C SER A 41 -7.74 7.21 19.27
N VAL A 42 -9.00 6.76 19.22
CA VAL A 42 -9.51 5.96 18.10
C VAL A 42 -9.77 6.87 16.89
N GLU A 43 -9.03 6.64 15.80
CA GLU A 43 -9.23 7.30 14.52
C GLU A 43 -10.38 6.64 13.75
N ARG A 44 -10.34 5.31 13.61
CA ARG A 44 -11.30 4.57 12.78
C ARG A 44 -11.37 3.10 13.13
N TYR A 45 -12.59 2.57 13.21
CA TYR A 45 -12.83 1.13 13.18
C TYR A 45 -12.81 0.64 11.73
N LYS A 46 -11.95 -0.34 11.41
CA LYS A 46 -11.82 -0.94 10.09
C LYS A 46 -12.27 -2.40 10.16
N ALA A 47 -13.25 -2.76 9.33
CA ALA A 47 -13.62 -4.15 9.10
C ALA A 47 -13.23 -4.53 7.67
N ARG A 48 -12.76 -5.77 7.48
CA ARG A 48 -12.51 -6.37 6.17
C ARG A 48 -13.18 -7.73 6.13
N LEU A 49 -14.01 -7.98 5.13
CA LEU A 49 -14.42 -9.33 4.80
C LEU A 49 -13.30 -9.94 3.96
N VAL A 50 -12.64 -10.97 4.48
CA VAL A 50 -11.49 -11.60 3.84
C VAL A 50 -11.87 -13.02 3.46
N VAL A 51 -11.63 -13.37 2.21
CA VAL A 51 -11.79 -14.73 1.70
C VAL A 51 -10.71 -15.62 2.32
N LYS A 52 -11.05 -16.86 2.67
CA LYS A 52 -10.12 -17.84 3.22
C LYS A 52 -9.21 -18.40 2.11
N GLY A 53 -8.25 -17.60 1.66
CA GLY A 53 -7.37 -17.91 0.52
C GLY A 53 -6.51 -19.18 0.64
N PHE A 54 -6.47 -19.84 1.80
CA PHE A 54 -5.83 -21.16 1.93
C PHE A 54 -6.56 -22.28 1.18
N THR A 55 -7.74 -22.00 0.60
CA THR A 55 -8.46 -22.91 -0.31
C THR A 55 -8.06 -22.73 -1.78
N GLN A 56 -7.05 -21.89 -2.09
CA GLN A 56 -6.55 -21.73 -3.45
C GLN A 56 -5.83 -22.99 -3.94
N GLU A 57 -6.12 -23.41 -5.17
CA GLU A 57 -5.48 -24.57 -5.82
C GLU A 57 -4.37 -24.12 -6.79
N TYR A 58 -3.18 -24.75 -6.67
CA TYR A 58 -2.06 -24.52 -7.59
C TYR A 58 -2.44 -24.89 -9.02
N GLY A 59 -2.27 -23.96 -9.97
CA GLY A 59 -2.64 -24.13 -11.38
C GLY A 59 -4.09 -23.77 -11.74
N ILE A 60 -4.92 -23.35 -10.77
CA ILE A 60 -6.27 -22.81 -11.03
C ILE A 60 -6.32 -21.33 -10.67
N ASP A 61 -6.08 -20.98 -9.40
CA ASP A 61 -6.29 -19.61 -8.89
C ASP A 61 -4.99 -18.98 -8.34
N TYR A 62 -3.88 -19.73 -8.38
CA TYR A 62 -2.63 -19.38 -7.69
C TYR A 62 -1.77 -18.38 -8.48
N GLU A 63 -1.88 -18.36 -9.81
CA GLU A 63 -1.10 -17.46 -10.67
C GLU A 63 -1.83 -16.15 -11.02
N GLU A 64 -3.12 -16.04 -10.69
CA GLU A 64 -3.90 -14.84 -10.93
C GLU A 64 -3.52 -13.74 -9.92
N THR A 65 -2.60 -12.86 -10.32
CA THR A 65 -2.18 -11.72 -9.52
C THR A 65 -3.12 -10.54 -9.74
N PHE A 66 -4.10 -10.37 -8.84
CA PHE A 66 -5.17 -9.35 -8.99
C PHE A 66 -4.77 -7.90 -8.65
N ALA A 67 -3.57 -7.65 -8.11
CA ALA A 67 -3.12 -6.29 -7.81
C ALA A 67 -1.70 -6.05 -8.32
N PRO A 68 -1.47 -5.03 -9.18
CA PRO A 68 -0.12 -4.63 -9.55
C PRO A 68 0.58 -4.07 -8.31
N VAL A 69 1.46 -4.86 -7.70
CA VAL A 69 2.30 -4.38 -6.61
C VAL A 69 3.46 -3.60 -7.22
N SER A 70 3.60 -2.34 -6.84
CA SER A 70 4.70 -1.49 -7.29
C SER A 70 6.06 -2.14 -6.99
N CYS A 71 6.82 -2.45 -8.03
CA CYS A 71 8.16 -3.03 -7.90
C CYS A 71 9.13 -2.01 -7.26
N PRO A 72 9.90 -2.37 -6.22
CA PRO A 72 10.89 -1.50 -5.60
C PRO A 72 11.88 -0.90 -6.60
N THR A 73 12.28 -1.67 -7.62
CA THR A 73 13.21 -1.23 -8.67
C THR A 73 12.64 -0.06 -9.49
N SER A 74 11.35 -0.11 -9.84
CA SER A 74 10.68 0.96 -10.59
C SER A 74 10.55 2.22 -9.73
N ILE A 75 10.21 2.06 -8.45
CA ILE A 75 10.13 3.18 -7.50
C ILE A 75 11.50 3.85 -7.35
N HIS A 76 12.55 3.05 -7.14
CA HIS A 76 13.90 3.56 -6.99
C HIS A 76 14.33 4.32 -8.25
N SER A 77 14.10 3.75 -9.43
CA SER A 77 14.42 4.41 -10.71
C SER A 77 13.72 5.75 -10.87
N LEU A 78 12.44 5.84 -10.50
CA LEU A 78 11.67 7.08 -10.56
C LEU A 78 12.23 8.14 -9.60
N ILE A 79 12.56 7.74 -8.36
CA ILE A 79 13.09 8.65 -7.35
C ILE A 79 14.49 9.13 -7.73
N THR A 80 15.36 8.24 -8.23
CA THR A 80 16.69 8.60 -8.76
C THR A 80 16.57 9.59 -9.92
N PHE A 81 15.64 9.35 -10.84
CA PHE A 81 15.39 10.27 -11.95
C PHE A 81 14.91 11.64 -11.47
N ALA A 82 13.97 11.67 -10.51
CA ALA A 82 13.49 12.91 -9.91
C ALA A 82 14.62 13.66 -9.17
N ALA A 83 15.50 12.94 -8.45
CA ALA A 83 16.68 13.52 -7.80
C ALA A 83 17.62 14.18 -8.81
N ALA A 84 17.96 13.45 -9.89
CA ALA A 84 18.83 13.95 -10.95
C ALA A 84 18.27 15.21 -11.64
N LYS A 85 16.95 15.34 -11.70
CA LYS A 85 16.25 16.51 -12.27
C LYS A 85 15.89 17.58 -11.24
N ARG A 86 16.25 17.41 -9.96
CA ARG A 86 15.87 18.28 -8.83
C ARG A 86 14.36 18.54 -8.77
N TRP A 87 13.56 17.53 -9.11
CA TRP A 87 12.10 17.62 -9.08
C TRP A 87 11.59 17.34 -7.68
N LYS A 88 10.59 18.11 -7.23
CA LYS A 88 9.86 17.84 -5.99
C LYS A 88 8.84 16.72 -6.21
N LEU A 89 8.92 15.68 -5.40
CA LEU A 89 7.97 14.56 -5.41
C LEU A 89 6.79 14.83 -4.49
N PHE A 90 5.59 14.65 -5.03
CA PHE A 90 4.32 14.76 -4.30
C PHE A 90 3.58 13.42 -4.35
N HIS A 91 2.94 13.06 -3.25
CA HIS A 91 2.17 11.82 -3.14
C HIS A 91 0.67 12.13 -3.10
N MET A 92 -0.12 11.35 -3.82
CA MET A 92 -1.58 11.39 -3.80
C MET A 92 -2.13 9.99 -3.55
N ASP A 93 -3.14 9.91 -2.69
CA ASP A 93 -3.92 8.70 -2.47
C ASP A 93 -5.20 8.81 -3.30
N VAL A 94 -5.30 7.97 -4.34
CA VAL A 94 -6.44 7.91 -5.24
C VAL A 94 -7.28 6.72 -4.83
N LYS A 95 -8.52 6.95 -4.38
CA LYS A 95 -9.38 5.87 -3.88
C LYS A 95 -9.93 4.92 -4.96
N ASN A 96 -9.68 5.18 -6.25
CA ASN A 96 -10.09 4.34 -7.37
C ASN A 96 -9.12 4.51 -8.56
N ASP A 97 -8.66 3.39 -9.12
CA ASP A 97 -7.47 3.33 -9.98
C ASP A 97 -7.79 3.51 -11.48
N PHE A 98 -6.86 4.12 -12.23
CA PHE A 98 -6.59 4.05 -13.70
C PHE A 98 -5.93 5.37 -14.18
N LEU A 99 -4.67 5.29 -14.65
CA LEU A 99 -3.77 6.43 -14.89
C LEU A 99 -3.62 6.78 -16.39
N ASN A 100 -3.64 8.08 -16.72
CA ASN A 100 -3.21 8.68 -18.01
C ASN A 100 -2.87 10.19 -17.89
N GLY A 101 -1.59 10.58 -17.84
CA GLY A 101 -1.12 11.95 -18.16
C GLY A 101 -1.12 13.04 -17.05
N ILE A 102 -0.11 13.07 -16.18
CA ILE A 102 0.08 13.85 -14.93
C ILE A 102 -0.75 15.14 -14.66
N HIS A 103 -0.87 16.10 -15.57
CA HIS A 103 -1.56 17.38 -15.26
C HIS A 103 -3.06 17.34 -15.56
N ASP A 104 -3.42 16.97 -16.79
CA ASP A 104 -4.80 16.71 -17.17
C ASP A 104 -5.35 15.54 -16.36
N LEU A 105 -4.51 14.57 -16.02
CA LEU A 105 -4.83 13.47 -15.12
C LEU A 105 -5.14 13.94 -13.72
N LYS A 106 -4.37 14.87 -13.13
CA LYS A 106 -4.67 15.33 -11.78
C LYS A 106 -6.06 15.99 -11.74
N GLN A 107 -6.40 16.78 -12.75
CA GLN A 107 -7.73 17.39 -12.84
C GLN A 107 -8.81 16.36 -13.17
N PHE A 108 -8.59 15.49 -14.15
CA PHE A 108 -9.48 14.40 -14.55
C PHE A 108 -9.75 13.42 -13.41
N LEU A 109 -8.71 12.92 -12.72
CA LEU A 109 -8.83 12.02 -11.57
C LEU A 109 -9.50 12.72 -10.41
N SER A 110 -9.24 14.01 -10.15
CA SER A 110 -9.96 14.73 -9.08
C SER A 110 -11.45 14.86 -9.35
N HIS A 111 -11.84 14.87 -10.63
CA HIS A 111 -13.23 14.95 -11.05
C HIS A 111 -13.90 13.56 -11.07
N LYS A 112 -13.15 12.52 -11.44
CA LYS A 112 -13.64 11.14 -11.57
C LYS A 112 -13.58 10.34 -10.26
N PHE A 113 -12.63 10.65 -9.39
CA PHE A 113 -12.29 9.90 -8.20
C PHE A 113 -12.11 10.80 -6.99
N GLU A 114 -12.50 10.29 -5.83
CA GLU A 114 -12.25 10.97 -4.57
C GLU A 114 -10.76 10.83 -4.24
N MET A 115 -10.01 11.93 -4.33
CA MET A 115 -8.56 11.96 -4.12
C MET A 115 -8.19 12.73 -2.86
N LYS A 116 -7.19 12.23 -2.13
CA LYS A 116 -6.58 12.93 -1.01
C LYS A 116 -5.15 13.34 -1.36
N ASN A 117 -4.89 14.65 -1.34
CA ASN A 117 -3.53 15.15 -1.43
C ASN A 117 -2.80 14.86 -0.11
N LEU A 118 -1.73 14.07 -0.17
CA LEU A 118 -0.91 13.72 0.99
C LEU A 118 0.28 14.67 1.16
N GLY A 119 0.47 15.60 0.22
CA GLY A 119 1.55 16.58 0.26
C GLY A 119 2.86 16.05 -0.28
N VAL A 120 3.97 16.56 0.26
CA VAL A 120 5.32 16.16 -0.12
C VAL A 120 5.54 14.70 0.26
N LEU A 121 6.23 13.95 -0.60
CA LEU A 121 6.56 12.55 -0.38
C LEU A 121 7.46 12.41 0.86
N THR A 122 6.87 12.02 1.99
CA THR A 122 7.59 11.70 3.24
C THR A 122 7.57 10.22 3.57
N TYR A 123 6.55 9.50 3.09
CA TYR A 123 6.40 8.06 3.27
C TYR A 123 5.77 7.42 2.03
N PHE A 124 6.35 6.33 1.54
CA PHE A 124 5.82 5.56 0.41
C PHE A 124 6.14 4.08 0.53
N LEU A 125 5.12 3.23 0.53
CA LEU A 125 5.27 1.76 0.51
C LEU A 125 6.22 1.18 1.58
N GLY A 126 6.33 1.82 2.75
CA GLY A 126 7.22 1.37 3.83
C GLY A 126 8.58 2.07 3.88
N PHE A 127 8.88 2.93 2.90
CA PHE A 127 10.05 3.80 2.89
C PHE A 127 9.72 5.18 3.43
N GLU A 128 10.59 5.66 4.31
CA GLU A 128 10.70 7.06 4.69
C GLU A 128 11.53 7.78 3.63
N VAL A 129 11.02 8.91 3.16
CA VAL A 129 11.68 9.73 2.14
C VAL A 129 11.99 11.08 2.74
N THR A 130 13.26 11.47 2.74
CA THR A 130 13.68 12.81 3.16
C THR A 130 14.31 13.53 1.98
N SER A 131 13.79 14.69 1.61
CA SER A 131 14.36 15.54 0.58
C SER A 131 15.46 16.43 1.16
N SER A 132 16.60 16.48 0.48
CA SER A 132 17.72 17.40 0.72
C SER A 132 18.03 18.17 -0.57
N ASP A 133 18.86 19.20 -0.50
CA ASP A 133 19.31 19.98 -1.66
C ASP A 133 20.11 19.13 -2.67
N ASP A 134 20.73 18.04 -2.19
CA ASP A 134 21.51 17.09 -2.99
C ASP A 134 20.71 15.87 -3.49
N GLY A 135 19.43 15.73 -3.11
CA GLY A 135 18.58 14.64 -3.59
C GLY A 135 17.62 14.07 -2.55
N TYR A 136 17.34 12.77 -2.63
CA TYR A 136 16.41 12.07 -1.74
C TYR A 136 17.13 10.98 -0.95
N LEU A 137 16.94 10.98 0.37
CA LEU A 137 17.32 9.88 1.25
C LEU A 137 16.12 8.95 1.42
N LEU A 138 16.30 7.68 1.10
CA LEU A 138 15.33 6.61 1.34
C LEU A 138 15.78 5.81 2.56
N SER A 139 14.90 5.67 3.55
CA SER A 139 15.18 4.92 4.76
C SER A 139 14.03 3.96 5.10
N GLN A 140 14.36 2.86 5.76
CA GLN A 140 13.39 1.97 6.41
C GLN A 140 13.65 1.89 7.92
N THR A 141 14.31 2.88 8.51
CA THR A 141 14.68 2.88 9.94
C THR A 141 13.48 2.54 10.82
N LYS A 142 12.32 3.18 10.61
CA LYS A 142 11.12 2.87 11.39
C LYS A 142 10.59 1.45 11.21
N TYR A 143 10.72 0.86 10.02
CA TYR A 143 10.36 -0.55 9.82
C TYR A 143 11.31 -1.47 10.59
N ALA A 144 12.62 -1.23 10.50
CA ALA A 144 13.63 -1.98 11.25
C ALA A 144 13.40 -1.86 12.77
N SER A 145 13.19 -0.65 13.29
CA SER A 145 12.90 -0.43 14.71
C SER A 145 11.61 -1.11 15.16
N ASN A 146 10.56 -1.09 14.34
CA ASN A 146 9.30 -1.79 14.65
C ASN A 146 9.45 -3.31 14.61
N LEU A 147 10.34 -3.84 13.77
CA LEU A 147 10.64 -5.27 13.72
C LEU A 147 11.40 -5.70 14.98
N ILE A 148 12.43 -4.94 15.35
CA ILE A 148 13.24 -5.14 16.55
C ILE A 148 12.35 -5.09 17.81
N SER A 149 11.47 -4.10 17.92
CA SER A 149 10.57 -3.96 19.07
C SER A 149 9.55 -5.11 19.16
N LYS A 150 8.99 -5.56 18.02
CA LYS A 150 8.11 -6.73 17.98
C LYS A 150 8.83 -8.03 18.31
N ALA A 151 10.09 -8.16 17.94
CA ALA A 151 10.92 -9.33 18.25
C ALA A 151 11.39 -9.34 19.72
N GLY A 152 11.15 -8.26 20.47
CA GLY A 152 11.59 -8.14 21.87
C GLY A 152 13.10 -8.00 22.01
N VAL A 153 13.81 -7.63 20.93
CA VAL A 153 15.28 -7.49 20.93
C VAL A 153 15.62 -6.09 21.41
N THR A 154 15.81 -5.91 22.72
CA THR A 154 16.13 -4.61 23.33
C THR A 154 17.63 -4.34 23.46
N ASP A 155 18.46 -5.38 23.35
CA ASP A 155 19.93 -5.30 23.50
C ASP A 155 20.66 -5.51 22.15
N SER A 156 20.27 -4.78 21.10
CA SER A 156 20.98 -4.85 19.82
C SER A 156 22.20 -3.92 19.81
N GLU A 157 23.41 -4.48 19.75
CA GLU A 157 24.62 -3.72 19.40
C GLU A 157 24.56 -3.29 17.93
N THR A 158 24.85 -2.01 17.66
CA THR A 158 24.86 -1.44 16.31
C THR A 158 26.11 -1.90 15.57
N GLY A 159 25.96 -2.75 14.54
CA GLY A 159 27.04 -3.11 13.63
C GLY A 159 27.29 -2.02 12.58
N SER A 160 28.55 -1.82 12.19
CA SER A 160 28.87 -0.95 11.05
C SER A 160 28.39 -1.60 9.74
N THR A 161 27.81 -0.80 8.85
CA THR A 161 27.43 -1.23 7.49
C THR A 161 28.44 -0.67 6.47
N PRO A 162 28.72 -1.40 5.37
CA PRO A 162 28.13 -2.67 4.97
C PRO A 162 28.63 -3.86 5.82
N LEU A 163 27.70 -4.75 6.17
CA LEU A 163 28.03 -6.01 6.85
C LEU A 163 28.87 -6.86 5.89
N GLU A 164 30.01 -7.39 6.35
CA GLU A 164 30.79 -8.28 5.50
C GLU A 164 29.95 -9.52 5.15
N PRO A 165 29.93 -9.97 3.89
CA PRO A 165 29.00 -10.99 3.42
C PRO A 165 29.19 -12.41 4.01
N ASN A 166 30.06 -12.60 5.01
CA ASN A 166 30.39 -13.91 5.59
C ASN A 166 30.60 -13.89 7.12
N VAL A 167 29.80 -13.12 7.87
CA VAL A 167 29.72 -13.25 9.34
C VAL A 167 28.56 -14.16 9.74
#